data_AF-A0A350DHF2-F1
#
_entry.id   AF-A0A350DHF2-F1
#
_cell.length_a   1.000
_cell.length_b   1.000
_cell.length_c   1.000
_cell.angle_alpha   90.00
_cell.angle_beta   90.00
_cell.angle_gamma   90.00
#
_symmetry.space_group_name_H-M   'P 1'
#
loop_
_entity.id
_entity.type
_entity.pdbx_description
1 polymer ?
#
loop_
_entity_poly.entity_id
_entity_poly.type
_entity_poly.pdbx_seq_one_letter_code
_entity_poly.pdbx_strand_id
1 'polypeptide(L)'
;MAVFVLDKKKQPLMPCSEKRARLLLARGRAVVHKRYPFTIRLKNRVGGEAQPLRLGIDPGSKTTGLALMRETEGELRHVLCLFELIHRGYQIKKALQQRAAFRRRRRSANLRYRAPRFNNRIKPKGWLAPSLQHRVDTVMAWVNRLSKSAPITGISQELVRFDTQKLENPEISGVEYQQGTLLGYEVREYLLEKWGRECAYCGTADTPLEIEHVVPRS
;
A
#
# COMPACT_ATOMS: atom_id res chain seq x y z
N MET A 1 -21.64 -11.13 4.33
CA MET A 1 -20.51 -11.29 3.39
C MET A 1 -20.89 -12.34 2.33
N ALA A 2 -20.58 -12.18 1.05
CA ALA A 2 -20.82 -13.27 0.11
C ALA A 2 -19.84 -14.45 0.34
N VAL A 3 -20.32 -15.68 0.12
CA VAL A 3 -19.52 -16.90 0.21
C VAL A 3 -19.08 -17.30 -1.18
N PHE A 4 -17.77 -17.51 -1.35
CA PHE A 4 -17.20 -17.96 -2.63
C PHE A 4 -17.61 -19.40 -2.92
N VAL A 5 -17.89 -19.69 -4.21
CA VAL A 5 -18.38 -20.99 -4.64
C VAL A 5 -17.52 -21.49 -5.78
N LEU A 6 -17.05 -22.73 -5.66
CA LEU A 6 -16.39 -23.44 -6.75
C LEU A 6 -17.26 -24.60 -7.24
N ASP A 7 -17.09 -24.95 -8.51
CA ASP A 7 -17.67 -26.16 -9.09
C ASP A 7 -16.85 -27.43 -8.70
N LYS A 8 -17.30 -28.60 -9.14
CA LYS A 8 -16.62 -29.89 -8.87
C LYS A 8 -15.16 -29.88 -9.34
N LYS A 9 -14.88 -29.22 -10.47
CA LYS A 9 -13.56 -29.06 -11.11
C LYS A 9 -12.72 -27.90 -10.53
N LYS A 10 -13.17 -27.28 -9.43
CA LYS A 10 -12.54 -26.12 -8.76
C LYS A 10 -12.53 -24.84 -9.60
N GLN A 11 -13.41 -24.73 -10.58
CA GLN A 11 -13.62 -23.51 -11.34
C GLN A 11 -14.53 -22.56 -10.55
N PRO A 12 -14.24 -21.24 -10.56
CA PRO A 12 -15.02 -20.27 -9.81
C PRO A 12 -16.43 -20.12 -10.40
N LEU A 13 -17.42 -20.10 -9.51
CA LEU A 13 -18.82 -19.80 -9.80
C LEU A 13 -19.21 -18.50 -9.09
N MET A 14 -20.42 -18.01 -9.38
CA MET A 14 -20.96 -16.84 -8.68
C MET A 14 -20.99 -17.04 -7.16
N PRO A 15 -20.45 -16.08 -6.38
CA PRO A 15 -20.61 -16.08 -4.94
C PRO A 15 -22.10 -16.11 -4.54
N CYS A 16 -22.39 -16.69 -3.38
CA CYS A 16 -23.75 -16.81 -2.88
C CYS A 16 -23.92 -16.22 -1.48
N SER A 17 -25.17 -16.04 -1.04
CA SER A 17 -25.44 -15.62 0.33
C SER A 17 -25.06 -16.70 1.34
N GLU A 18 -24.73 -16.28 2.55
CA GLU A 18 -24.41 -17.18 3.67
C GLU A 18 -25.53 -18.19 3.95
N LYS A 19 -26.79 -17.75 3.85
CA LYS A 19 -27.98 -18.62 3.96
C LYS A 19 -27.92 -19.76 2.93
N ARG A 20 -27.63 -19.44 1.67
CA ARG A 20 -27.54 -20.45 0.59
C ARG A 20 -26.35 -21.39 0.81
N ALA A 21 -25.20 -20.87 1.20
CA ALA A 21 -24.03 -21.68 1.52
C ALA A 21 -24.31 -22.68 2.66
N ARG A 22 -24.95 -22.22 3.75
CA ARG A 22 -25.34 -23.06 4.88
C ARG A 22 -26.29 -24.18 4.47
N LEU A 23 -27.32 -23.87 3.66
CA LEU A 23 -28.25 -24.88 3.15
C LEU A 23 -27.56 -25.91 2.25
N LEU A 24 -26.61 -25.49 1.41
CA LEU A 24 -25.85 -26.39 0.56
C LEU A 24 -24.96 -27.35 1.37
N LEU A 25 -24.36 -26.85 2.45
CA LEU A 25 -23.54 -27.66 3.36
C LEU A 25 -24.40 -28.63 4.17
N ALA A 26 -25.49 -28.15 4.79
CA ALA A 26 -26.40 -28.97 5.60
C ALA A 26 -27.04 -30.11 4.80
N ARG A 27 -27.36 -29.86 3.53
CA ARG A 27 -27.91 -30.87 2.61
C ARG A 27 -26.83 -31.77 1.97
N GLY A 28 -25.57 -31.64 2.37
CA GLY A 28 -24.45 -32.43 1.83
C GLY A 28 -24.13 -32.19 0.35
N ARG A 29 -24.66 -31.12 -0.27
CA ARG A 29 -24.48 -30.79 -1.71
C ARG A 29 -23.18 -30.04 -1.99
N ALA A 30 -22.59 -29.45 -0.96
CA ALA A 30 -21.30 -28.78 -1.01
C ALA A 30 -20.38 -29.29 0.10
N VAL A 31 -19.09 -28.99 -0.04
CA VAL A 31 -18.07 -29.19 1.00
C VAL A 31 -17.32 -27.89 1.23
N VAL A 32 -16.78 -27.70 2.44
CA VAL A 32 -15.87 -26.58 2.69
C VAL A 32 -14.57 -26.83 1.91
N HIS A 33 -14.18 -25.87 1.07
CA HIS A 33 -12.94 -25.93 0.30
C HIS A 33 -11.83 -25.13 0.96
N LYS A 34 -12.14 -23.93 1.47
CA LYS A 34 -11.21 -23.04 2.20
C LYS A 34 -11.94 -22.31 3.31
N ARG A 35 -11.23 -22.06 4.41
CA ARG A 35 -11.74 -21.26 5.54
C ARG A 35 -11.62 -19.76 5.28
N TYR A 36 -10.57 -19.30 4.58
CA TYR A 36 -10.35 -17.87 4.34
C TYR A 36 -9.75 -17.56 2.94
N PRO A 37 -10.41 -16.72 2.14
CA PRO A 37 -11.81 -16.33 2.30
C PRO A 37 -12.71 -17.59 2.27
N PHE A 38 -13.82 -17.58 3.02
CA PHE A 38 -14.66 -18.77 3.15
C PHE A 38 -15.20 -19.20 1.79
N THR A 39 -14.86 -20.42 1.38
CA THR A 39 -15.16 -20.94 0.05
C THR A 39 -15.73 -22.33 0.16
N ILE A 40 -16.87 -22.58 -0.49
CA ILE A 40 -17.48 -23.90 -0.62
C ILE A 40 -17.27 -24.44 -2.04
N ARG A 41 -17.26 -25.77 -2.17
CA ARG A 41 -17.21 -26.46 -3.45
C ARG A 41 -18.42 -27.35 -3.63
N LEU A 42 -19.13 -27.22 -4.74
CA LEU A 42 -20.28 -28.05 -5.09
C LEU A 42 -19.82 -29.45 -5.52
N LYS A 43 -20.52 -30.49 -5.06
CA LYS A 43 -20.15 -31.89 -5.37
C LYS A 43 -20.54 -32.32 -6.78
N ASN A 44 -21.72 -31.91 -7.23
CA ASN A 44 -22.38 -32.47 -8.43
C ASN A 44 -22.62 -31.43 -9.54
N ARG A 45 -22.02 -30.23 -9.45
CA ARG A 45 -22.15 -29.18 -10.47
C ARG A 45 -20.82 -28.96 -11.16
N VAL A 46 -20.83 -28.85 -12.48
CA VAL A 46 -19.70 -28.43 -13.31
C VAL A 46 -20.17 -27.22 -14.11
N GLY A 47 -19.39 -26.14 -14.07
CA GLY A 47 -19.72 -24.90 -14.76
C GLY A 47 -21.03 -24.22 -14.34
N GLY A 48 -21.35 -23.17 -15.08
CA GLY A 48 -22.52 -22.34 -14.86
C GLY A 48 -22.27 -20.93 -15.38
N GLU A 49 -23.36 -20.26 -15.75
CA GLU A 49 -23.30 -18.85 -16.11
C GLU A 49 -22.88 -18.01 -14.91
N ALA A 50 -22.03 -17.03 -15.17
CA ALA A 50 -21.56 -16.07 -14.21
C ALA A 50 -21.79 -14.66 -14.74
N GLN A 51 -22.17 -13.78 -13.82
CA GLN A 51 -22.26 -12.36 -14.10
C GLN A 51 -20.85 -11.75 -14.01
N PRO A 52 -20.52 -10.75 -14.83
CA PRO A 52 -19.21 -10.10 -14.78
C PRO A 52 -18.96 -9.49 -13.40
N LEU A 53 -17.79 -9.80 -12.84
CA LEU A 53 -17.34 -9.26 -11.57
C LEU A 53 -16.11 -8.38 -11.78
N ARG A 54 -16.12 -7.21 -11.15
CA ARG A 54 -14.99 -6.30 -11.12
C ARG A 54 -14.39 -6.23 -9.73
N LEU A 55 -13.06 -6.27 -9.67
CA LEU A 55 -12.30 -6.03 -8.45
C LEU A 55 -11.83 -4.58 -8.41
N GLY A 56 -12.37 -3.78 -7.48
CA GLY A 56 -11.87 -2.45 -7.15
C GLY A 56 -10.70 -2.53 -6.18
N ILE A 57 -9.64 -1.79 -6.44
CA ILE A 57 -8.44 -1.68 -5.61
C ILE A 57 -8.22 -0.21 -5.24
N ASP A 58 -8.26 0.08 -3.94
CA ASP A 58 -7.95 1.39 -3.38
C ASP A 58 -6.64 1.31 -2.57
N PRO A 59 -5.49 1.72 -3.16
CA PRO A 59 -4.19 1.56 -2.55
C PRO A 59 -3.87 2.65 -1.51
N GLY A 60 -3.85 2.29 -0.22
CA GLY A 60 -3.35 3.16 0.84
C GLY A 60 -1.93 2.85 1.33
N SER A 61 -1.43 3.72 2.23
CA SER A 61 -0.09 3.58 2.84
C SER A 61 -0.04 2.51 3.94
N LYS A 62 -1.11 2.41 4.74
CA LYS A 62 -1.26 1.44 5.84
C LYS A 62 -2.16 0.27 5.46
N THR A 63 -3.23 0.55 4.73
CA THR A 63 -4.23 -0.45 4.33
C THR A 63 -4.52 -0.31 2.84
N THR A 64 -4.96 -1.39 2.19
CA THR A 64 -5.53 -1.35 0.83
C THR A 64 -6.95 -1.89 0.88
N GLY A 65 -7.90 -1.10 0.41
CA GLY A 65 -9.27 -1.55 0.21
C GLY A 65 -9.38 -2.42 -1.03
N LEU A 66 -10.07 -3.56 -0.93
CA LEU A 66 -10.45 -4.38 -2.08
C LEU A 66 -11.96 -4.57 -2.07
N ALA A 67 -12.62 -4.25 -3.17
CA ALA A 67 -14.06 -4.40 -3.32
C ALA A 67 -14.37 -5.34 -4.48
N LEU A 68 -15.00 -6.48 -4.21
CA LEU A 68 -15.53 -7.35 -5.26
C LEU A 68 -16.96 -6.92 -5.56
N MET A 69 -17.20 -6.45 -6.77
CA MET A 69 -18.47 -5.90 -7.21
C MET A 69 -18.98 -6.68 -8.40
N ARG A 70 -20.28 -6.82 -8.49
CA ARG A 70 -20.96 -7.26 -9.70
C ARG A 70 -21.26 -6.04 -10.57
N GLU A 71 -20.95 -6.17 -11.85
CA GLU A 71 -21.43 -5.24 -12.87
C GLU A 71 -22.83 -5.65 -13.32
N THR A 72 -23.74 -4.69 -13.32
CA THR A 72 -25.09 -4.80 -13.88
C THR A 72 -25.21 -3.76 -15.00
N GLU A 73 -26.08 -3.99 -15.99
CA GLU A 73 -26.34 -3.00 -17.04
C GLU A 73 -26.83 -1.69 -16.39
N GLY A 74 -26.02 -0.63 -16.49
CA GLY A 74 -26.19 0.66 -15.79
C GLY A 74 -25.00 1.06 -14.91
N GLU A 75 -25.07 2.22 -14.24
CA GLU A 75 -24.01 2.70 -13.32
C GLU A 75 -24.05 2.03 -11.92
N LEU A 76 -25.08 1.22 -11.66
CA LEU A 76 -25.26 0.56 -10.37
C LEU A 76 -24.27 -0.60 -10.20
N ARG A 77 -23.38 -0.47 -9.21
CA ARG A 77 -22.44 -1.53 -8.80
C ARG A 77 -22.93 -2.18 -7.52
N HIS A 78 -23.18 -3.49 -7.56
CA HIS A 78 -23.58 -4.23 -6.37
C HIS A 78 -22.36 -4.87 -5.69
N VAL A 79 -22.01 -4.39 -4.50
CA VAL A 79 -20.88 -4.91 -3.71
C VAL A 79 -21.22 -6.30 -3.16
N LEU A 80 -20.32 -7.28 -3.38
CA LEU A 80 -20.44 -8.65 -2.87
C LEU A 80 -19.60 -8.87 -1.62
N CYS A 81 -18.35 -8.41 -1.66
CA CYS A 81 -17.39 -8.54 -0.58
C CYS A 81 -16.51 -7.29 -0.51
N LEU A 82 -16.18 -6.89 0.72
CA LEU A 82 -15.19 -5.87 1.01
C LEU A 82 -14.06 -6.52 1.81
N PHE A 83 -12.82 -6.18 1.48
CA PHE A 83 -11.64 -6.59 2.22
C PHE A 83 -10.81 -5.37 2.55
N GLU A 84 -10.25 -5.37 3.74
CA GLU A 84 -9.21 -4.43 4.14
C GLU A 84 -7.90 -5.20 4.31
N LEU A 85 -6.93 -4.89 3.45
CA LEU A 85 -5.63 -5.49 3.50
C LEU A 85 -4.68 -4.64 4.33
N ILE A 86 -4.31 -5.11 5.51
CA ILE A 86 -3.37 -4.41 6.40
C ILE A 86 -1.92 -4.69 5.97
N HIS A 87 -1.17 -3.64 5.69
CA HIS A 87 0.23 -3.72 5.29
C HIS A 87 1.17 -3.69 6.49
N ARG A 88 2.27 -4.43 6.39
CA ARG A 88 3.38 -4.41 7.36
C ARG A 88 4.52 -3.46 6.96
N GLY A 89 4.26 -2.57 5.99
CA GLY A 89 5.26 -1.65 5.45
C GLY A 89 5.95 -0.80 6.53
N TYR A 90 5.19 -0.34 7.53
CA TYR A 90 5.75 0.41 8.66
C TYR A 90 6.68 -0.43 9.54
N GLN A 91 6.28 -1.67 9.87
CA GLN A 91 7.11 -2.59 10.66
C GLN A 91 8.41 -2.92 9.92
N ILE A 92 8.34 -3.15 8.60
CA ILE A 92 9.51 -3.36 7.75
C ILE A 92 10.43 -2.14 7.77
N LYS A 93 9.87 -0.94 7.60
CA LYS A 93 10.63 0.32 7.69
C LYS A 93 11.35 0.45 9.04
N LYS A 94 10.64 0.21 10.15
CA LYS A 94 11.20 0.27 11.51
C LYS A 94 12.35 -0.73 11.70
N ALA A 95 12.18 -1.97 11.25
CA ALA A 95 13.23 -3.00 11.31
C ALA A 95 14.47 -2.63 10.49
N LEU A 96 14.28 -2.02 9.30
CA LEU A 96 15.38 -1.54 8.46
C LEU A 96 16.13 -0.37 9.11
N GLN A 97 15.41 0.58 9.72
CA GLN A 97 16.00 1.70 10.47
C GLN A 97 16.80 1.20 11.67
N GLN A 98 16.25 0.26 12.43
CA GLN A 98 16.92 -0.35 13.57
C GLN A 98 18.23 -1.05 13.14
N ARG A 99 18.19 -1.83 12.05
CA ARG A 99 19.38 -2.46 11.46
C ARG A 99 20.42 -1.42 11.00
N ALA A 100 19.98 -0.29 10.45
CA ALA A 100 20.88 0.80 10.06
C ALA A 100 21.52 1.46 11.30
N ALA A 101 20.74 1.70 12.35
CA ALA A 101 21.22 2.26 13.62
C ALA A 101 22.28 1.36 14.27
N PHE A 102 22.06 0.04 14.34
CA PHE A 102 23.07 -0.89 14.85
C PHE A 102 24.38 -0.86 14.04
N ARG A 103 24.30 -0.78 12.71
CA ARG A 103 25.49 -0.62 11.85
C ARG A 103 26.19 0.73 12.04
N ARG A 104 25.46 1.79 12.40
CA ARG A 104 26.04 3.10 12.76
C ARG A 104 26.73 3.02 14.11
N ARG A 105 26.05 2.53 15.15
CA ARG A 105 26.60 2.37 16.51
C ARG A 105 27.86 1.51 16.52
N ARG A 106 27.90 0.42 15.75
CA ARG A 106 29.11 -0.40 15.62
C ARG A 106 30.30 0.40 15.11
N ARG A 107 30.10 1.40 14.25
CA ARG A 107 31.18 2.23 13.71
C ARG A 107 31.49 3.43 14.61
N SER A 108 30.50 4.05 15.25
CA SER A 108 30.74 5.24 16.09
C SER A 108 31.22 4.90 17.51
N ALA A 109 30.67 3.84 18.11
CA ALA A 109 30.94 3.47 19.50
C ALA A 109 31.95 2.32 19.64
N ASN A 110 31.83 1.27 18.82
CA ASN A 110 32.59 0.04 19.05
C ASN A 110 33.86 -0.06 18.19
N LEU A 111 33.79 0.27 16.90
CA LEU A 111 34.85 0.07 15.91
C LEU A 111 35.02 1.35 15.06
N ARG A 112 35.61 2.39 15.66
CA ARG A 112 35.79 3.73 15.06
C ARG A 112 36.56 3.74 13.75
N TYR A 113 37.44 2.77 13.54
CA TYR A 113 38.21 2.59 12.31
C TYR A 113 37.39 2.03 11.14
N ARG A 114 36.16 1.53 11.36
CA ARG A 114 35.40 0.82 10.34
C ARG A 114 34.60 1.79 9.45
N ALA A 115 35.03 1.96 8.20
CA ALA A 115 34.36 2.81 7.21
C ALA A 115 32.94 2.31 6.79
N PRO A 116 32.03 3.23 6.39
CA PRO A 116 30.80 2.85 5.68
C PRO A 116 31.08 2.12 4.37
N ARG A 117 30.30 1.08 4.08
CA ARG A 117 30.30 0.40 2.77
C ARG A 117 28.94 0.59 2.09
N PHE A 118 28.72 1.77 1.50
CA PHE A 118 27.49 2.07 0.76
C PHE A 118 27.48 1.38 -0.61
N ASN A 119 28.63 1.34 -1.28
CA ASN A 119 28.79 0.75 -2.62
C ASN A 119 28.50 -0.75 -2.65
N ASN A 120 28.63 -1.45 -1.52
CA ASN A 120 28.26 -2.87 -1.39
C ASN A 120 26.73 -3.10 -1.34
N ARG A 121 25.92 -2.05 -1.43
CA ARG A 121 24.45 -2.10 -1.40
C ARG A 121 23.88 -1.82 -2.79
N ILE A 122 24.36 -2.58 -3.77
CA ILE A 122 23.89 -2.51 -5.15
C ILE A 122 22.41 -2.89 -5.17
N LYS A 123 21.61 -2.11 -5.89
CA LYS A 123 20.19 -2.36 -6.09
C LYS A 123 19.98 -2.75 -7.55
N PRO A 124 19.25 -3.84 -7.84
CA PRO A 124 18.95 -4.22 -9.21
C PRO A 124 18.04 -3.18 -9.89
N LYS A 125 17.99 -3.20 -11.22
CA LYS A 125 17.03 -2.41 -12.00
C LYS A 125 15.61 -2.76 -11.57
N GLY A 126 14.77 -1.74 -11.36
CA GLY A 126 13.39 -1.93 -10.89
C GLY A 126 13.24 -2.22 -9.39
N TRP A 127 14.31 -2.09 -8.61
CA TRP A 127 14.25 -2.30 -7.16
C TRP A 127 13.28 -1.33 -6.47
N LEU A 128 12.34 -1.90 -5.71
CA LEU A 128 11.53 -1.16 -4.76
C LEU A 128 12.08 -1.36 -3.35
N ALA A 129 11.94 -0.33 -2.50
CA ALA A 129 12.24 -0.49 -1.08
C ALA A 129 11.39 -1.63 -0.48
N PRO A 130 11.90 -2.44 0.45
CA PRO A 130 11.18 -3.62 0.94
C PRO A 130 9.77 -3.33 1.48
N SER A 131 9.56 -2.15 2.08
CA SER A 131 8.24 -1.70 2.53
C SER A 131 7.28 -1.40 1.38
N LEU A 132 7.78 -0.91 0.24
CA LEU A 132 7.00 -0.67 -0.98
C LEU A 132 6.71 -1.98 -1.70
N GLN A 133 7.73 -2.82 -1.90
CA GLN A 133 7.59 -4.13 -2.52
C GLN A 133 6.56 -4.99 -1.79
N HIS A 134 6.59 -4.99 -0.45
CA HIS A 134 5.60 -5.70 0.35
C HIS A 134 4.15 -5.30 0.03
N ARG A 135 3.89 -4.01 -0.21
CA ARG A 135 2.53 -3.54 -0.57
C ARG A 135 2.10 -4.14 -1.91
N VAL A 136 2.97 -4.08 -2.91
CA VAL A 136 2.73 -4.65 -4.24
C VAL A 136 2.48 -6.16 -4.15
N ASP A 137 3.39 -6.89 -3.52
CA ASP A 137 3.32 -8.36 -3.43
C ASP A 137 2.07 -8.82 -2.70
N THR A 138 1.71 -8.14 -1.61
CA THR A 138 0.55 -8.54 -0.79
C THR A 138 -0.76 -8.26 -1.53
N VAL A 139 -0.87 -7.12 -2.22
CA VAL A 139 -2.04 -6.82 -3.07
C VAL A 139 -2.14 -7.86 -4.19
N MET A 140 -1.05 -8.12 -4.92
CA MET A 140 -1.03 -9.10 -6.00
C MET A 140 -1.37 -10.52 -5.53
N ALA A 141 -0.88 -10.93 -4.36
CA ALA A 141 -1.24 -12.21 -3.76
C ALA A 141 -2.74 -12.33 -3.49
N TRP A 142 -3.39 -11.23 -3.08
CA TRP A 142 -4.82 -11.17 -2.85
C TRP A 142 -5.64 -11.12 -4.13
N VAL A 143 -5.23 -10.32 -5.12
CA VAL A 143 -5.83 -10.32 -6.46
C VAL A 143 -5.85 -11.74 -7.02
N ASN A 144 -4.70 -12.42 -7.04
CA ASN A 144 -4.58 -13.80 -7.52
C ASN A 144 -5.44 -14.78 -6.70
N ARG A 145 -5.56 -14.58 -5.39
CA ARG A 145 -6.40 -15.42 -4.52
C ARG A 145 -7.89 -15.24 -4.83
N LEU A 146 -8.34 -14.01 -5.04
CA LEU A 146 -9.72 -13.69 -5.37
C LEU A 146 -10.08 -14.16 -6.78
N SER A 147 -9.21 -13.97 -7.78
CA SER A 147 -9.43 -14.46 -9.15
C SER A 147 -9.56 -15.98 -9.24
N LYS A 148 -8.96 -16.73 -8.31
CA LYS A 148 -9.14 -18.19 -8.19
C LYS A 148 -10.44 -18.58 -7.49
N SER A 149 -11.12 -17.65 -6.83
CA SER A 149 -12.28 -17.91 -5.97
C SER A 149 -13.58 -17.33 -6.53
N ALA A 150 -13.50 -16.34 -7.42
CA ALA A 150 -14.63 -15.71 -8.08
C ALA A 150 -14.31 -15.42 -9.57
N PRO A 151 -15.32 -15.43 -10.45
CA PRO A 151 -15.16 -15.16 -11.88
C PRO A 151 -14.97 -13.65 -12.14
N ILE A 152 -13.78 -13.14 -11.81
CA ILE A 152 -13.42 -11.73 -12.03
C ILE A 152 -13.08 -11.51 -13.50
N THR A 153 -13.77 -10.58 -14.14
CA THR A 153 -13.60 -10.20 -15.55
C THR A 153 -12.80 -8.92 -15.71
N GLY A 154 -12.76 -8.07 -14.68
CA GLY A 154 -12.04 -6.79 -14.73
C GLY A 154 -11.47 -6.36 -13.39
N ILE A 155 -10.45 -5.51 -13.44
CA ILE A 155 -9.85 -4.86 -12.28
C ILE A 155 -9.89 -3.35 -12.52
N SER A 156 -10.33 -2.61 -11.51
CA SER A 156 -10.21 -1.16 -11.48
C SER A 156 -9.35 -0.76 -10.28
N GLN A 157 -8.40 0.12 -10.51
CA GLN A 157 -7.53 0.62 -9.46
C GLN A 157 -7.53 2.14 -9.49
N GLU A 158 -7.65 2.75 -8.32
CA GLU A 158 -7.39 4.17 -8.18
C GLU A 158 -5.88 4.45 -8.26
N LEU A 159 -5.50 5.34 -9.16
CA LEU A 159 -4.13 5.82 -9.28
C LEU A 159 -3.98 7.10 -8.49
N VAL A 160 -3.40 7.00 -7.29
CA VAL A 160 -3.03 8.17 -6.46
C VAL A 160 -1.76 8.80 -7.05
N ARG A 161 -1.90 9.51 -8.17
CA ARG A 161 -0.85 10.29 -8.83
C ARG A 161 -1.12 11.78 -8.63
N PHE A 162 -0.71 12.29 -7.47
CA PHE A 162 -0.68 13.74 -7.23
C PHE A 162 0.76 14.22 -7.39
N ASP A 163 0.99 15.07 -8.37
CA ASP A 163 2.22 15.81 -8.53
C ASP A 163 1.96 17.27 -8.16
N THR A 164 2.26 17.61 -6.91
CA THR A 164 1.96 18.94 -6.37
C THR A 164 2.73 20.05 -7.06
N GLN A 165 3.95 19.78 -7.54
CA GLN A 165 4.73 20.77 -8.27
C GLN A 165 4.17 20.99 -9.67
N LYS A 166 3.69 19.93 -10.33
CA LYS A 166 3.05 20.05 -11.64
C LYS A 166 1.67 20.71 -11.57
N LEU A 167 1.00 20.67 -10.42
CA LEU A 167 -0.23 21.44 -10.17
C LEU A 167 0.05 22.95 -10.09
N GLU A 168 1.18 23.35 -9.51
CA GLU A 168 1.59 24.76 -9.43
C GLU A 168 2.21 25.25 -10.74
N ASN A 169 3.06 24.44 -11.37
CA ASN A 169 3.70 24.73 -12.65
C ASN A 169 3.52 23.55 -13.62
N PRO A 170 2.51 23.57 -14.51
CA PRO A 170 2.23 22.47 -15.44
C PRO A 170 3.37 22.12 -16.41
N GLU A 171 4.21 23.10 -16.74
CA GLU A 171 5.33 22.95 -17.68
C GLU A 171 6.62 22.43 -17.00
N ILE A 172 6.59 22.22 -15.67
CA ILE A 172 7.76 21.77 -14.92
C ILE A 172 8.33 20.47 -15.50
N SER A 173 9.64 20.46 -15.73
CA SER A 173 10.32 19.35 -16.39
C SER A 173 11.74 19.14 -15.89
N GLY A 174 12.18 17.87 -15.91
CA GLY A 174 13.57 17.49 -15.69
C GLY A 174 14.17 18.01 -14.37
N VAL A 175 15.14 18.92 -14.49
CA VAL A 175 15.91 19.47 -13.36
C VAL A 175 15.06 20.42 -12.51
N GLU A 176 14.03 21.04 -13.07
CA GLU A 176 13.18 22.03 -12.38
C GLU A 176 12.46 21.44 -11.16
N TYR A 177 12.18 20.13 -11.16
CA TYR A 177 11.65 19.40 -10.00
C TYR A 177 12.58 19.46 -8.76
N GLN A 178 13.88 19.65 -8.99
CA GLN A 178 14.90 19.78 -7.95
C GLN A 178 15.14 21.26 -7.59
N GLN A 179 14.59 22.19 -8.38
CA GLN A 179 14.72 23.63 -8.27
C GLN A 179 13.47 24.24 -7.65
N GLY A 180 13.13 23.78 -6.43
CA GLY A 180 12.05 24.40 -5.67
C GLY A 180 12.36 25.86 -5.33
N THR A 181 11.39 26.57 -4.75
CA THR A 181 11.50 28.00 -4.38
C THR A 181 12.76 28.37 -3.59
N LEU A 182 13.34 27.42 -2.84
CA LEU A 182 14.53 27.61 -2.03
C LEU A 182 15.83 27.14 -2.70
N LEU A 183 15.84 26.84 -4.00
CA LEU A 183 17.06 26.47 -4.71
C LEU A 183 18.08 27.63 -4.63
N GLY A 184 19.29 27.31 -4.20
CA GLY A 184 20.35 28.30 -4.01
C GLY A 184 20.26 29.06 -2.69
N TYR A 185 19.21 28.82 -1.89
CA TYR A 185 19.05 29.38 -0.56
C TYR A 185 19.40 28.32 0.49
N GLU A 186 20.38 28.61 1.35
CA GLU A 186 20.68 27.70 2.46
C GLU A 186 19.47 27.63 3.40
N VAL A 187 19.10 26.42 3.83
CA VAL A 187 17.97 26.23 4.77
C VAL A 187 18.15 27.08 6.03
N ARG A 188 19.41 27.29 6.46
CA ARG A 188 19.75 28.16 7.58
C ARG A 188 19.41 29.62 7.29
N GLU A 189 19.86 30.16 6.15
CA GLU A 189 19.53 31.54 5.75
C GLU A 189 18.02 31.73 5.58
N TYR A 190 17.30 30.73 5.04
CA TYR A 190 15.83 30.78 4.93
C TYR A 190 15.18 30.95 6.30
N LEU A 191 15.62 30.16 7.28
CA LEU A 191 15.09 30.22 8.63
C LEU A 191 15.44 31.55 9.29
N LEU A 192 16.65 32.07 9.09
CA LEU A 192 17.06 33.37 9.60
C LEU A 192 16.19 34.49 9.02
N GLU A 193 16.02 34.55 7.71
CA GLU A 193 15.20 35.59 7.08
C GLU A 193 13.71 35.47 7.46
N LYS A 194 13.18 34.24 7.48
CA LYS A 194 11.78 33.96 7.87
C LYS A 194 11.44 34.50 9.25
N TRP A 195 12.38 34.43 10.19
CA TRP A 195 12.19 34.87 11.57
C TRP A 195 12.87 36.20 11.87
N GLY A 196 13.22 36.99 10.85
CA GLY A 196 13.81 38.32 11.05
C GLY A 196 15.17 38.30 11.75
N ARG A 197 15.90 37.17 11.70
CA ARG A 197 17.14 36.90 12.44
C ARG A 197 16.97 36.89 13.96
N GLU A 198 15.76 36.61 14.43
CA GLU A 198 15.41 36.48 15.84
C GLU A 198 15.08 35.03 16.22
N CYS A 199 15.23 34.71 17.50
CA CYS A 199 14.74 33.42 18.02
C CYS A 199 13.22 33.34 17.92
N ALA A 200 12.70 32.29 17.27
CA ALA A 200 11.26 32.07 17.10
C ALA A 200 10.47 31.90 18.42
N TYR A 201 11.14 31.62 19.54
CA TYR A 201 10.50 31.44 20.85
C TYR A 201 10.56 32.67 21.75
N CYS A 202 11.70 33.37 21.77
CA CYS A 202 11.96 34.45 22.72
C CYS A 202 12.23 35.80 22.08
N GLY A 203 12.26 35.91 20.74
CA GLY A 203 12.46 37.16 20.01
C GLY A 203 13.85 37.78 20.16
N THR A 204 14.82 37.06 20.75
CA THR A 204 16.16 37.59 20.96
C THR A 204 16.96 37.57 19.66
N ALA A 205 17.54 38.72 19.29
CA ALA A 205 18.46 38.91 18.16
C ALA A 205 19.93 38.76 18.60
N ASP A 206 20.87 38.79 17.65
CA ASP A 206 22.32 38.86 17.88
C ASP A 206 22.90 37.79 18.81
N THR A 207 22.33 36.59 18.77
CA THR A 207 22.82 35.42 19.51
C THR A 207 23.01 34.22 18.58
N PRO A 208 23.86 33.24 18.95
CA PRO A 208 23.97 32.00 18.18
C PRO A 208 22.62 31.26 18.16
N LEU A 209 22.01 31.16 16.98
CA LEU A 209 20.75 30.44 16.78
C LEU A 209 20.99 28.99 16.33
N GLU A 210 20.25 28.07 16.93
CA GLU A 210 20.20 26.65 16.56
C GLU A 210 18.96 26.34 15.72
N ILE A 211 19.09 25.35 14.84
CA ILE A 211 17.97 24.89 14.01
C ILE A 211 17.34 23.69 14.71
N GLU A 212 16.08 23.84 15.12
CA GLU A 212 15.32 22.80 15.77
C GLU A 212 13.94 22.55 15.14
N HIS A 213 13.29 21.48 15.59
CA HIS A 213 11.94 21.13 15.16
C HIS A 213 10.92 21.73 16.15
N VAL A 214 10.14 22.72 15.70
CA VAL A 214 9.04 23.32 16.49
C VAL A 214 8.06 22.27 17.03
N VAL A 215 7.75 21.26 16.20
CA VAL A 215 7.04 20.05 16.65
C VAL A 215 8.07 18.93 16.75
N PRO A 216 8.34 18.39 17.96
CA PRO A 216 9.32 17.34 18.16
C PRO A 216 9.06 16.14 17.26
N ARG A 217 10.12 15.59 16.66
CA ARG A 217 10.05 14.43 15.76
C ARG A 217 10.18 13.08 16.49
N SER A 218 10.26 13.12 17.82
CA SER A 218 10.43 11.98 18.74
C SER A 218 9.18 11.12 18.84
#